data_AF-A0A5M3XFE7-F1
#
_entry.id   AF-A0A5M3XFE7-F1
#
_cell.length_a   1.000
_cell.length_b   1.000
_cell.length_c   1.000
_cell.angle_alpha   90.00
_cell.angle_beta   90.00
_cell.angle_gamma   90.00
#
_symmetry.space_group_name_H-M   'P 1'
#
loop_
_entity.id
_entity.type
_entity.pdbx_description
1 polymer ?
#
loop_
_entity_poly.entity_id
_entity_poly.type
_entity_poly.pdbx_seq_one_letter_code
_entity_poly.pdbx_strand_id
1 'polypeptide(L)'
;MSTLATPRRWGLVPFGLALMASLAVAAQPVQAAGCATAGHVYVRSAAGLHQSGYEGNQQFGVPVVVLSPYGSLALSIGGNGLKKDTQIFYQITKFGDYWYTSNSFRLTGSNCVHNEVSIGSLSASEPGQYLLRASYTAGNTGAPINAESVVLLVVPAIP
;
A
#
# COMPACT_ATOMS: atom_id res chain seq x y z
N MET A 1 29.46 -79.51 48.92
CA MET A 1 28.18 -79.99 48.35
C MET A 1 27.09 -79.07 48.88
N SER A 2 26.60 -78.17 48.04
CA SER A 2 25.47 -77.27 48.35
C SER A 2 24.60 -77.17 47.12
N THR A 3 23.39 -77.73 47.19
CA THR A 3 22.30 -77.51 46.25
C THR A 3 21.53 -76.27 46.69
N LEU A 4 21.34 -75.31 45.77
CA LEU A 4 20.38 -74.22 45.90
C LEU A 4 19.78 -73.93 44.52
N ALA A 5 18.46 -74.07 44.45
CA ALA A 5 17.62 -73.92 43.27
C ALA A 5 17.22 -72.45 43.05
N THR A 6 17.03 -72.03 41.79
CA THR A 6 16.13 -70.91 41.40
C THR A 6 15.92 -70.90 39.87
N PRO A 7 14.90 -70.20 39.32
CA PRO A 7 13.91 -70.84 38.46
C PRO A 7 13.90 -70.32 37.02
N ARG A 8 13.25 -71.10 36.17
CA ARG A 8 12.81 -70.76 34.81
C ARG A 8 11.87 -69.54 34.84
N ARG A 9 12.29 -68.40 34.29
CA ARG A 9 11.39 -67.29 33.93
C ARG A 9 11.68 -66.85 32.50
N TRP A 10 10.66 -66.99 31.68
CA TRP A 10 10.57 -66.49 30.32
C TRP A 10 10.60 -64.96 30.37
N GLY A 11 11.61 -64.36 29.76
CA GLY A 11 11.69 -62.91 29.60
C GLY A 11 10.71 -62.45 28.53
N LEU A 12 9.57 -61.90 28.96
CA LEU A 12 8.73 -61.03 28.16
C LEU A 12 9.53 -59.76 27.85
N VAL A 13 9.81 -59.51 26.58
CA VAL A 13 10.34 -58.24 26.07
C VAL A 13 9.22 -57.20 26.16
N PRO A 14 9.33 -56.14 26.98
CA PRO A 14 8.38 -55.05 26.88
C PRO A 14 8.73 -54.25 25.62
N PHE A 15 7.84 -54.33 24.62
CA PHE A 15 7.80 -53.34 23.54
C PHE A 15 7.49 -51.98 24.17
N GLY A 16 8.55 -51.24 24.51
CA GLY A 16 8.46 -49.82 24.83
C GLY A 16 8.09 -49.07 23.58
N LEU A 17 6.79 -48.83 23.39
CA LEU A 17 6.27 -47.90 22.40
C LEU A 17 6.69 -46.49 22.83
N ALA A 18 7.89 -46.07 22.41
CA ALA A 18 8.35 -44.70 22.61
C ALA A 18 7.44 -43.78 21.78
N LEU A 19 6.46 -43.20 22.45
CA LEU A 19 5.63 -42.13 21.93
C LEU A 19 6.56 -40.93 21.69
N MET A 20 7.07 -40.80 20.46
CA MET A 20 7.73 -39.59 19.99
C MET A 20 6.71 -38.47 20.08
N ALA A 21 6.75 -37.72 21.18
CA ALA A 21 6.06 -36.45 21.31
C ALA A 21 6.68 -35.53 20.24
N SER A 22 6.08 -35.49 19.07
CA SER A 22 6.36 -34.47 18.08
C SER A 22 6.13 -33.14 18.78
N LEU A 23 7.21 -32.40 18.99
CA LEU A 23 7.17 -30.97 19.24
C LEU A 23 6.40 -30.38 18.07
N ALA A 24 5.08 -30.25 18.24
CA ALA A 24 4.27 -29.37 17.45
C ALA A 24 4.83 -27.98 17.76
N VAL A 25 5.83 -27.57 16.98
CA VAL A 25 6.16 -26.17 16.83
C VAL A 25 4.85 -25.59 16.31
N ALA A 26 4.07 -25.02 17.23
CA ALA A 26 2.91 -24.25 16.87
C ALA A 26 3.47 -23.18 15.93
N ALA A 27 3.27 -23.36 14.64
CA ALA A 27 3.39 -22.29 13.69
C ALA A 27 2.37 -21.28 14.20
N GLN A 28 2.85 -20.30 14.98
CA GLN A 28 2.05 -19.14 15.30
C GLN A 28 1.54 -18.68 13.94
N PRO A 29 0.22 -18.45 13.78
CA PRO A 29 -0.25 -17.90 12.52
C PRO A 29 0.61 -16.66 12.29
N VAL A 30 1.44 -16.68 11.25
CA VAL A 30 1.95 -15.44 10.69
C VAL A 30 0.67 -14.73 10.34
N GLN A 31 0.27 -13.83 11.22
CA GLN A 31 -0.79 -12.91 10.94
C GLN A 31 -0.38 -12.28 9.62
N ALA A 32 -1.05 -12.65 8.54
CA ALA A 32 -1.24 -11.74 7.44
C ALA A 32 -2.15 -10.61 7.98
N ALA A 33 -1.66 -9.86 8.97
CA ALA A 33 -2.33 -8.71 9.58
C ALA A 33 -2.20 -7.48 8.68
N GLY A 34 -1.47 -7.59 7.58
CA GLY A 34 -1.21 -6.51 6.64
C GLY A 34 -1.27 -6.95 5.19
N CYS A 35 -1.35 -5.95 4.32
CA CYS A 35 -1.29 -6.10 2.87
C CYS A 35 0.05 -6.69 2.43
N ALA A 36 0.08 -7.43 1.32
CA ALA A 36 1.31 -8.07 0.85
C ALA A 36 2.36 -7.07 0.33
N THR A 37 1.92 -5.89 -0.13
CA THR A 37 2.77 -4.88 -0.75
C THR A 37 2.90 -3.65 0.14
N ALA A 38 4.01 -2.91 -0.03
CA ALA A 38 4.11 -1.55 0.48
C ALA A 38 2.98 -0.70 -0.12
N GLY A 39 2.30 0.05 0.75
CA GLY A 39 1.26 0.96 0.33
C GLY A 39 1.82 2.03 -0.60
N HIS A 40 1.02 2.42 -1.59
CA HIS A 40 1.32 3.54 -2.47
C HIS A 40 0.05 4.19 -2.98
N VAL A 41 0.16 5.47 -3.28
CA VAL A 41 -0.92 6.26 -3.86
C VAL A 41 -0.52 6.70 -5.26
N TYR A 42 -1.49 6.79 -6.14
CA TYR A 42 -1.32 7.28 -7.49
C TYR A 42 -2.42 8.24 -7.90
N VAL A 43 -2.08 9.09 -8.84
CA VAL A 43 -2.95 10.09 -9.45
C VAL A 43 -3.13 9.72 -10.91
N ARG A 44 -4.36 9.85 -11.39
CA ARG A 44 -4.70 9.67 -12.80
C ARG A 44 -5.50 10.82 -13.35
N SER A 45 -5.48 10.93 -14.68
CA SER A 45 -6.42 11.77 -15.42
C SER A 45 -7.05 11.00 -16.58
N ALA A 46 -8.20 11.48 -17.04
CA ALA A 46 -8.82 10.99 -18.27
C ALA A 46 -7.95 11.23 -19.53
N ALA A 47 -7.01 12.17 -19.46
CA ALA A 47 -6.05 12.47 -20.54
C ALA A 47 -4.83 11.52 -20.55
N GLY A 48 -4.88 10.41 -19.79
CA GLY A 48 -3.83 9.40 -19.78
C GLY A 48 -2.68 9.69 -18.81
N LEU A 49 -2.80 10.70 -17.94
CA LEU A 49 -1.86 10.86 -16.83
C LEU A 49 -1.99 9.65 -15.90
N HIS A 50 -0.87 9.04 -15.54
CA HIS A 50 -0.76 8.12 -14.42
C HIS A 50 0.57 8.38 -13.72
N GLN A 51 0.52 8.75 -12.44
CA GLN A 51 1.70 8.90 -11.60
C GLN A 51 1.47 8.27 -10.24
N SER A 52 2.31 7.32 -9.86
CA SER A 52 2.38 6.80 -8.50
C SER A 52 3.55 7.45 -7.75
N GLY A 53 3.37 7.73 -6.47
CA GLY A 53 4.42 8.30 -5.64
C GLY A 53 5.44 7.27 -5.14
N TYR A 54 5.49 6.08 -5.75
CA TYR A 54 6.46 5.02 -5.41
C TYR A 54 7.91 5.43 -5.61
N GLU A 55 8.17 6.60 -6.18
CA GLU A 55 9.53 6.90 -6.58
C GLU A 55 9.96 8.34 -6.39
N GLY A 56 9.08 9.35 -6.40
CA GLY A 56 9.52 10.74 -6.55
C GLY A 56 10.58 10.88 -7.67
N ASN A 57 10.66 9.88 -8.56
CA ASN A 57 11.80 9.61 -9.39
C ASN A 57 11.52 10.40 -10.65
N GLN A 58 11.94 11.65 -10.58
CA GLN A 58 11.92 12.54 -11.70
C GLN A 58 13.01 12.17 -12.71
N GLN A 59 13.62 10.98 -12.66
CA GLN A 59 14.52 10.49 -13.70
C GLN A 59 13.85 10.50 -15.09
N PHE A 60 12.52 10.36 -15.15
CA PHE A 60 11.74 10.52 -16.38
C PHE A 60 11.12 11.93 -16.55
N GLY A 61 11.51 12.88 -15.70
CA GLY A 61 11.03 14.27 -15.69
C GLY A 61 9.76 14.50 -14.87
N VAL A 62 9.41 15.79 -14.70
CA VAL A 62 8.10 16.22 -14.21
C VAL A 62 7.11 16.12 -15.38
N PRO A 63 6.01 15.36 -15.28
CA PRO A 63 5.06 15.31 -16.36
C PRO A 63 4.44 16.67 -16.63
N VAL A 64 4.43 17.01 -17.91
CA VAL A 64 3.82 18.21 -18.45
C VAL A 64 2.48 17.83 -19.04
N VAL A 65 1.43 18.48 -18.57
CA VAL A 65 0.09 18.39 -19.14
C VAL A 65 -0.18 19.66 -19.92
N VAL A 66 -0.40 19.49 -21.23
CA VAL A 66 -0.82 20.57 -22.13
C VAL A 66 -2.34 20.53 -22.22
N LEU A 67 -3.01 21.63 -21.88
CA LEU A 67 -4.47 21.74 -21.97
C LEU A 67 -4.86 22.79 -23.01
N SER A 68 -5.91 22.54 -23.79
CA SER A 68 -6.47 23.55 -24.69
C SER A 68 -6.79 24.84 -23.91
N PRO A 69 -6.82 26.02 -24.56
CA PRO A 69 -7.31 27.24 -23.92
C PRO A 69 -8.68 26.98 -23.28
N TYR A 70 -8.83 27.32 -22.00
CA TYR A 70 -10.03 27.03 -21.19
C TYR A 70 -10.37 25.55 -20.95
N GLY A 71 -9.47 24.64 -21.31
CA GLY A 71 -9.59 23.21 -21.03
C GLY A 71 -9.41 22.88 -19.55
N SER A 72 -9.97 21.76 -19.11
CA SER A 72 -9.81 21.24 -17.76
C SER A 72 -9.28 19.81 -17.75
N LEU A 73 -8.52 19.47 -16.71
CA LEU A 73 -7.98 18.15 -16.46
C LEU A 73 -8.64 17.58 -15.20
N ALA A 74 -9.60 16.68 -15.37
CA ALA A 74 -10.14 15.93 -14.24
C ALA A 74 -9.07 15.00 -13.65
N LEU A 75 -8.92 15.04 -12.33
CA LEU A 75 -7.98 14.23 -11.57
C LEU A 75 -8.71 13.22 -10.69
N SER A 76 -8.15 12.03 -10.60
CA SER A 76 -8.56 10.97 -9.68
C SER A 76 -7.37 10.49 -8.87
N ILE A 77 -7.61 10.06 -7.63
CA ILE A 77 -6.62 9.45 -6.76
C ILE A 77 -7.03 8.02 -6.43
N GLY A 78 -6.08 7.10 -6.44
CA GLY A 78 -6.25 5.70 -6.04
C GLY A 78 -5.01 5.19 -5.32
N GLY A 79 -5.04 3.93 -4.89
CA GLY A 79 -3.88 3.34 -4.24
C GLY A 79 -3.96 1.84 -4.08
N ASN A 80 -2.81 1.19 -3.90
CA ASN A 80 -2.72 -0.23 -3.60
C ASN A 80 -1.81 -0.46 -2.39
N GLY A 81 -1.97 -1.60 -1.72
CA GLY A 81 -1.20 -1.93 -0.51
C GLY A 81 -1.55 -1.03 0.68
N LEU A 82 -2.71 -0.36 0.66
CA LEU A 82 -3.14 0.56 1.71
C LEU A 82 -3.83 -0.19 2.85
N LYS A 83 -3.68 0.29 4.09
CA LYS A 83 -4.34 -0.32 5.24
C LYS A 83 -5.86 -0.26 5.06
N LYS A 84 -6.54 -1.38 5.29
CA LYS A 84 -8.01 -1.45 5.24
C LYS A 84 -8.67 -0.41 6.14
N ASP A 85 -9.85 0.06 5.75
CA ASP A 85 -10.68 1.01 6.52
C ASP A 85 -9.97 2.35 6.81
N THR A 86 -8.95 2.68 6.01
CA THR A 86 -8.25 3.98 6.07
C THR A 86 -8.49 4.82 4.83
N GLN A 87 -8.19 6.10 4.94
CA GLN A 87 -8.43 7.12 3.93
C GLN A 87 -7.10 7.64 3.40
N ILE A 88 -7.13 8.20 2.19
CA ILE A 88 -6.03 8.98 1.63
C ILE A 88 -6.33 10.46 1.92
N PHE A 89 -5.38 11.14 2.54
CA PHE A 89 -5.40 12.59 2.64
C PHE A 89 -4.55 13.14 1.51
N TYR A 90 -5.03 14.14 0.81
CA TYR A 90 -4.26 14.74 -0.27
C TYR A 90 -4.32 16.26 -0.23
N GLN A 91 -3.28 16.87 -0.79
CA GLN A 91 -3.16 18.29 -0.95
C GLN A 91 -2.72 18.61 -2.37
N ILE A 92 -3.32 19.62 -3.01
CA ILE A 92 -2.90 20.08 -4.34
C ILE A 92 -2.54 21.56 -4.27
N THR A 93 -1.25 21.85 -4.21
CA THR A 93 -0.73 23.22 -4.19
C THR A 93 -0.24 23.63 -5.57
N LYS A 94 -0.52 24.87 -5.96
CA LYS A 94 0.19 25.51 -7.08
C LYS A 94 1.47 26.11 -6.52
N PHE A 95 2.61 25.97 -7.18
CA PHE A 95 3.85 26.60 -6.69
C PHE A 95 3.64 28.12 -6.61
N GLY A 96 3.70 28.67 -5.39
CA GLY A 96 3.40 30.08 -5.10
C GLY A 96 2.05 30.32 -4.41
N ASP A 97 1.12 29.37 -4.43
CA ASP A 97 -0.22 29.47 -3.81
C ASP A 97 -0.61 28.17 -3.08
N TYR A 98 -1.11 28.30 -1.85
CA TYR A 98 -1.66 27.17 -1.12
C TYR A 98 -3.09 26.89 -1.59
N TRP A 99 -3.33 25.71 -2.15
CA TRP A 99 -4.68 25.25 -2.42
C TRP A 99 -4.92 23.84 -1.90
N TYR A 100 -6.18 23.62 -1.51
CA TYR A 100 -6.86 22.36 -1.24
C TYR A 100 -6.13 21.33 -0.37
N THR A 101 -6.56 21.18 0.89
CA THR A 101 -6.45 19.91 1.63
C THR A 101 -7.79 19.21 1.57
N SER A 102 -7.83 17.97 1.13
CA SER A 102 -9.06 17.19 1.09
C SER A 102 -8.77 15.73 1.40
N ASN A 103 -9.85 15.01 1.67
CA ASN A 103 -9.86 13.61 2.03
C ASN A 103 -10.49 12.82 0.87
N SER A 104 -9.99 11.62 0.62
CA SER A 104 -10.69 10.67 -0.24
C SER A 104 -12.01 10.29 0.43
N PHE A 105 -13.15 10.67 -0.16
CA PHE A 105 -14.49 10.36 0.39
C PHE A 105 -14.83 8.86 0.48
N ARG A 106 -13.90 7.97 0.08
CA ARG A 106 -14.03 6.52 0.19
C ARG A 106 -13.00 5.98 1.17
N LEU A 107 -13.32 4.84 1.78
CA LEU A 107 -12.35 4.06 2.56
C LEU A 107 -11.66 3.04 1.66
N THR A 108 -10.43 2.70 2.02
CA THR A 108 -9.68 1.59 1.44
C THR A 108 -10.40 0.26 1.71
N GLY A 109 -10.60 -0.53 0.66
CA GLY A 109 -11.28 -1.82 0.74
C GLY A 109 -10.50 -2.87 1.52
N SER A 110 -11.17 -3.98 1.85
CA SER A 110 -10.58 -5.13 2.52
C SER A 110 -9.48 -5.84 1.71
N ASN A 111 -9.41 -5.58 0.41
CA ASN A 111 -8.40 -6.08 -0.52
C ASN A 111 -7.15 -5.18 -0.61
N CYS A 112 -6.96 -4.22 0.31
CA CYS A 112 -5.84 -3.28 0.32
C CYS A 112 -5.80 -2.33 -0.88
N VAL A 113 -6.92 -2.19 -1.59
CA VAL A 113 -7.07 -1.30 -2.74
C VAL A 113 -7.97 -0.15 -2.35
N HIS A 114 -7.55 1.04 -2.73
CA HIS A 114 -8.38 2.23 -2.72
C HIS A 114 -8.78 2.56 -4.15
N ASN A 115 -10.07 2.30 -4.44
CA ASN A 115 -10.62 2.57 -5.76
C ASN A 115 -10.51 4.06 -6.09
N GLU A 116 -10.27 4.35 -7.36
CA GLU A 116 -10.11 5.72 -7.84
C GLU A 116 -11.31 6.60 -7.45
N VAL A 117 -11.02 7.75 -6.84
CA VAL A 117 -12.01 8.79 -6.51
C VAL A 117 -11.60 10.10 -7.14
N SER A 118 -12.58 10.82 -7.68
CA SER A 118 -12.37 12.17 -8.23
C SER A 118 -11.95 13.13 -7.12
N ILE A 119 -10.94 13.95 -7.42
CA ILE A 119 -10.38 14.96 -6.50
C ILE A 119 -10.49 16.38 -7.06
N GLY A 120 -11.27 16.57 -8.13
CA GLY A 120 -11.48 17.86 -8.79
C GLY A 120 -10.76 17.95 -10.14
N SER A 121 -10.54 19.18 -10.62
CA SER A 121 -9.93 19.43 -11.93
C SER A 121 -8.96 20.61 -11.91
N LEU A 122 -7.87 20.51 -12.67
CA LEU A 122 -6.98 21.63 -12.97
C LEU A 122 -7.45 22.33 -14.25
N SER A 123 -7.25 23.64 -14.36
CA SER A 123 -7.71 24.43 -15.51
C SER A 123 -6.54 25.07 -16.27
N ALA A 124 -6.65 25.13 -17.60
CA ALA A 124 -5.73 25.87 -18.46
C ALA A 124 -5.75 27.39 -18.21
N SER A 125 -6.84 27.91 -17.63
CA SER A 125 -6.93 29.32 -17.21
C SER A 125 -6.02 29.66 -16.03
N GLU A 126 -5.47 28.65 -15.35
CA GLU A 126 -4.59 28.79 -14.19
C GLU A 126 -3.25 28.08 -14.44
N PRO A 127 -2.50 28.40 -15.50
CA PRO A 127 -1.28 27.66 -15.81
C PRO A 127 -0.25 27.75 -14.68
N GLY A 128 0.57 26.72 -14.53
CA GLY A 128 1.62 26.67 -13.52
C GLY A 128 2.07 25.27 -13.12
N GLN A 129 3.04 25.22 -12.22
CA GLN A 129 3.47 23.98 -11.58
C GLN A 129 2.57 23.67 -10.40
N TYR A 130 2.14 22.42 -10.30
CA TYR A 130 1.30 21.88 -9.25
C TYR A 130 2.04 20.75 -8.54
N LEU A 131 1.92 20.73 -7.23
CA LEU A 131 2.43 19.69 -6.36
C LEU A 131 1.24 19.06 -5.65
N LEU A 132 0.99 17.80 -5.97
CA LEU A 132 0.10 16.94 -5.22
C LEU A 132 0.90 16.20 -4.14
N ARG A 133 0.42 16.20 -2.90
CA ARG A 133 0.98 15.43 -1.79
C ARG A 133 -0.09 14.52 -1.24
N ALA A 134 0.24 13.26 -0.98
CA ALA A 134 -0.65 12.29 -0.37
C ALA A 134 -0.09 11.79 0.97
N SER A 135 -0.97 11.59 1.94
CA SER A 135 -0.67 10.91 3.20
C SER A 135 -1.66 9.77 3.40
N TYR A 136 -1.16 8.61 3.83
CA TYR A 136 -1.95 7.38 3.95
C TYR A 136 -1.30 6.43 4.95
N THR A 137 -1.96 5.31 5.26
CA THR A 137 -1.36 4.26 6.10
C THR A 137 -0.97 3.06 5.24
N ALA A 138 0.31 2.70 5.26
CA ALA A 138 0.81 1.53 4.57
C ALA A 138 0.18 0.27 5.16
N GLY A 139 -0.35 -0.59 4.29
CA GLY A 139 -1.10 -1.76 4.71
C GLY A 139 -0.25 -2.92 5.17
N ASN A 140 0.99 -3.05 4.67
CA ASN A 140 1.93 -4.10 5.08
C ASN A 140 2.54 -3.85 6.47
N THR A 141 2.87 -2.59 6.80
CA THR A 141 3.55 -2.23 8.05
C THR A 141 2.64 -1.52 9.05
N GLY A 142 1.49 -1.02 8.61
CA GLY A 142 0.65 -0.11 9.41
C GLY A 142 1.26 1.27 9.62
N ALA A 143 2.42 1.56 9.01
CA ALA A 143 3.12 2.83 9.19
C ALA A 143 2.38 3.98 8.46
N PRO A 144 2.29 5.17 9.07
CA PRO A 144 1.85 6.35 8.35
C PRO A 144 2.92 6.77 7.34
N ILE A 145 2.50 6.95 6.09
CA ILE A 145 3.28 7.60 5.04
C ILE A 145 2.75 9.02 4.90
N ASN A 146 3.64 9.99 4.99
CA ASN A 146 3.29 11.40 4.99
C ASN A 146 3.89 12.11 3.79
N ALA A 147 3.07 12.93 3.12
CA ALA A 147 3.48 13.85 2.07
C ALA A 147 4.23 13.19 0.89
N GLU A 148 3.79 12.01 0.47
CA GLU A 148 4.23 11.39 -0.78
C GLU A 148 3.88 12.30 -1.96
N SER A 149 4.89 12.78 -2.67
CA SER A 149 4.77 13.86 -3.65
C SER A 149 4.61 13.37 -5.08
N VAL A 150 3.75 14.04 -5.81
CA VAL A 150 3.53 13.92 -7.25
C VAL A 150 3.54 15.34 -7.84
N VAL A 151 4.49 15.64 -8.73
CA VAL A 151 4.63 16.97 -9.35
C VAL A 151 4.07 16.94 -10.77
N LEU A 152 3.26 17.95 -11.12
CA LEU A 152 2.68 18.12 -12.45
C LEU A 152 2.92 19.55 -12.94
N LEU A 153 3.25 19.75 -14.21
CA LEU A 153 3.29 21.08 -14.85
C LEU A 153 2.10 21.24 -15.79
N VAL A 154 1.24 22.23 -15.56
CA VAL A 154 0.11 22.56 -16.43
C VAL A 154 0.47 23.76 -17.28
N VAL A 155 0.45 23.58 -18.60
CA VAL A 155 0.68 24.66 -19.58
C VAL A 155 -0.52 24.81 -20.52
N PRO A 156 -0.85 26.04 -20.92
CA PRO A 156 -1.88 26.24 -21.92
C PRO A 156 -1.32 25.82 -23.29
N ALA A 157 -2.15 25.19 -24.11
CA ALA A 157 -1.85 24.92 -25.49
C ALA A 157 -1.75 26.26 -26.22
N ILE A 158 -0.64 26.45 -26.93
CA ILE A 158 -0.48 27.59 -27.83
C ILE A 158 -1.30 27.27 -29.09
N PRO A 159 -2.20 28.16 -29.53
CA PRO A 159 -3.02 27.96 -30.72
C PRO A 159 -2.20 27.85 -32.01
#